data_AF-A0A9D6W912-F1
#
_entry.id   AF-A0A9D6W912-F1
#
_cell.length_a   1.000
_cell.length_b   1.000
_cell.length_c   1.000
_cell.angle_alpha   90.00
_cell.angle_beta   90.00
_cell.angle_gamma   90.00
#
_symmetry.space_group_name_H-M   'P 1'
#
loop_
_entity.id
_entity.type
_entity.pdbx_description
1 polymer ?
#
loop_
_entity_poly.entity_id
_entity_poly.type
_entity_poly.pdbx_seq_one_letter_code
_entity_poly.pdbx_strand_id
1 'polypeptide(L)'
;MMRPRHNGPREGGGPGGPKKRYVRKKFCRFCAEKELQLDYKNVYMIKQFISERGKIVPRRISGVCASHQRKLTVEIKKARIVALIPFTATQVR
;
A
#
# COMPACT_ATOMS: atom_id res chain seq x y z
N MET A 1 55.05 1.86 -18.57
CA MET A 1 55.16 1.18 -17.27
C MET A 1 54.00 1.63 -16.39
N MET A 2 53.24 0.66 -15.86
CA MET A 2 51.92 0.84 -15.24
C MET A 2 51.94 1.68 -13.94
N ARG A 3 50.94 2.54 -13.72
CA ARG A 3 50.68 3.20 -12.42
C ARG A 3 50.09 2.19 -11.42
N PRO A 4 50.61 2.07 -10.18
CA PRO A 4 50.05 1.17 -9.17
C PRO A 4 48.67 1.64 -8.67
N ARG A 5 47.72 0.70 -8.61
CA ARG A 5 46.38 0.88 -8.05
C ARG A 5 46.49 1.05 -6.53
N HIS A 6 46.27 2.27 -6.04
CA HIS A 6 46.10 2.52 -4.61
C HIS A 6 44.71 2.05 -4.18
N ASN A 7 44.64 0.92 -3.49
CA ASN A 7 43.41 0.41 -2.87
C ASN A 7 43.47 0.73 -1.36
N GLY A 8 43.14 1.97 -1.00
CA GLY A 8 42.98 2.39 0.40
C GLY A 8 41.54 2.12 0.87
N PRO A 9 41.32 1.64 2.10
CA PRO A 9 39.97 1.49 2.65
C PRO A 9 39.37 2.88 2.92
N ARG A 10 38.17 3.13 2.39
CA ARG A 10 37.39 4.35 2.69
C ARG A 10 36.82 4.25 4.11
N GLU A 11 37.36 5.07 5.00
CA GLU A 11 36.84 5.26 6.36
C GLU A 11 35.59 6.16 6.35
N GLY A 12 34.59 5.79 7.17
CA GLY A 12 33.81 6.75 7.94
C GLY A 12 32.57 7.39 7.30
N GLY A 13 31.49 6.63 7.11
CA GLY A 13 30.12 7.18 7.02
C GLY A 13 29.30 6.81 8.26
N GLY A 14 29.10 7.76 9.18
CA GLY A 14 28.46 7.53 10.48
C GLY A 14 26.99 7.06 10.42
N PRO A 15 26.43 6.55 11.54
CA PRO A 15 25.10 5.93 11.56
C PRO A 15 24.01 7.02 11.66
N GLY A 16 23.69 7.65 10.54
CA GLY A 16 22.59 8.60 10.39
C GLY A 16 21.34 7.97 9.76
N GLY A 17 20.99 6.73 10.12
CA GLY A 17 19.78 6.09 9.60
C GLY A 17 18.51 6.79 10.12
N PRO A 18 17.51 7.11 9.28
CA PRO A 18 16.29 7.75 9.75
C PRO A 18 15.62 6.87 10.80
N LYS A 19 15.42 7.41 12.01
CA LYS A 19 14.72 6.74 13.12
C LYS A 19 13.41 6.18 12.59
N LYS A 20 13.30 4.85 12.46
CA LYS A 20 12.08 4.16 12.03
C LYS A 20 10.98 4.54 13.02
N ARG A 21 10.15 5.52 12.64
CA ARG A 21 8.98 5.92 13.40
C ARG A 21 8.13 4.66 13.58
N TYR A 22 8.07 4.16 14.80
CA TYR A 22 7.34 2.93 15.14
C TYR A 22 5.85 3.25 15.02
N VAL A 23 5.32 3.20 13.79
CA VAL A 23 3.89 3.32 13.56
C VAL A 23 3.26 2.09 14.19
N ARG A 24 2.47 2.29 15.25
CA ARG A 24 1.66 1.21 15.85
C ARG A 24 0.96 0.46 14.73
N LYS A 25 1.22 -0.86 14.64
CA LYS A 25 0.59 -1.73 13.64
C LYS A 25 -0.92 -1.69 13.91
N LYS A 26 -1.66 -0.98 13.06
CA LYS A 26 -3.13 -1.08 13.06
C LYS A 26 -3.51 -2.54 12.82
N PHE A 27 -4.44 -3.03 13.62
CA PHE A 27 -4.96 -4.38 13.49
C PHE A 27 -5.78 -4.49 12.20
N CYS A 28 -5.62 -5.60 11.47
CA CYS A 28 -6.35 -5.83 10.23
C CYS A 28 -7.77 -6.30 10.53
N ARG A 29 -8.77 -5.48 10.19
CA ARG A 29 -10.19 -5.80 10.40
C ARG A 29 -10.60 -7.17 9.81
N PHE A 30 -10.11 -7.48 8.60
CA PHE A 30 -10.33 -8.78 7.93
C PHE A 30 -9.66 -9.99 8.59
N CYS A 31 -8.70 -9.77 9.49
CA CYS A 31 -8.10 -10.87 10.26
C CYS A 31 -8.86 -11.17 11.54
N ALA A 32 -9.56 -10.21 12.16
CA ALA A 32 -10.47 -10.50 13.28
C ALA A 32 -11.76 -11.13 12.77
N GLU A 33 -12.35 -10.50 11.76
CA GLU A 33 -13.65 -10.90 11.24
C GLU A 33 -13.44 -11.75 9.98
N LYS A 34 -13.49 -13.07 10.13
CA LYS A 34 -13.29 -14.01 9.01
C LYS A 34 -14.47 -14.05 8.04
N GLU A 35 -15.63 -13.57 8.45
CA GLU A 35 -16.87 -13.60 7.65
C GLU A 35 -16.91 -12.51 6.56
N LEU A 36 -16.07 -11.48 6.67
CA LEU A 36 -15.96 -10.42 5.67
C LEU A 36 -15.12 -10.89 4.48
N GLN A 37 -15.76 -11.59 3.54
CA GLN A 37 -15.18 -11.90 2.24
C GLN A 37 -15.09 -10.65 1.37
N LEU A 38 -13.92 -10.45 0.76
CA LEU A 38 -13.66 -9.35 -0.17
C LEU A 38 -14.07 -9.77 -1.57
N ASP A 39 -15.22 -9.27 -2.03
CA ASP A 39 -15.75 -9.51 -3.38
C ASP A 39 -15.96 -8.22 -4.15
N TYR A 40 -15.64 -8.22 -5.45
CA TYR A 40 -15.85 -7.08 -6.35
C TYR A 40 -17.32 -6.61 -6.44
N LYS A 41 -18.29 -7.49 -6.14
CA LYS A 41 -19.73 -7.19 -6.17
C LYS A 41 -20.16 -6.29 -5.01
N ASN A 42 -19.42 -6.32 -3.90
CA ASN A 42 -19.77 -5.59 -2.69
C ASN A 42 -19.18 -4.17 -2.70
N VAL A 43 -19.84 -3.28 -3.44
CA VAL A 43 -19.38 -1.90 -3.66
C VAL A 43 -19.23 -1.12 -2.35
N TYR A 44 -20.09 -1.38 -1.36
CA TYR A 44 -20.03 -0.70 -0.05
C TYR A 44 -18.70 -0.95 0.68
N MET A 45 -18.25 -2.20 0.72
CA MET A 45 -16.99 -2.56 1.35
C MET A 45 -15.80 -1.97 0.59
N ILE A 46 -15.82 -2.05 -0.74
CA ILE A 46 -14.71 -1.58 -1.57
C ILE A 46 -14.56 -0.05 -1.50
N LYS A 47 -15.68 0.69 -1.47
CA LYS A 47 -15.67 2.16 -1.36
C LYS A 47 -14.90 2.66 -0.14
N GLN A 48 -14.92 1.93 0.99
CA GLN A 48 -14.15 2.29 2.19
C GLN A 48 -12.62 2.24 1.98
N PHE A 49 -12.14 1.49 0.97
CA PHE A 49 -10.71 1.36 0.67
C PHE A 49 -10.27 2.18 -0.55
N ILE A 50 -11.15 3.05 -1.03
CA ILE A 50 -10.90 3.94 -2.16
C ILE A 50 -11.06 5.37 -1.68
N SER A 51 -10.17 6.26 -2.11
CA SER A 51 -10.32 7.69 -1.84
C SER A 51 -11.39 8.30 -2.74
N GLU A 52 -11.92 9.46 -2.37
CA GLU A 52 -12.88 10.20 -3.21
C GLU A 52 -12.41 10.38 -4.66
N ARG A 53 -11.08 10.47 -4.88
CA ARG A 53 -10.46 10.63 -6.20
C ARG A 53 -10.43 9.33 -7.02
N GLY A 54 -10.94 8.22 -6.49
CA GLY A 54 -10.90 6.89 -7.09
C GLY A 54 -9.56 6.17 -6.90
N LYS A 55 -8.63 6.67 -6.08
CA LYS A 55 -7.32 6.01 -5.84
C LYS A 55 -7.42 4.96 -4.73
N ILE A 56 -6.68 3.87 -4.86
CA ILE A 56 -6.63 2.83 -3.82
C ILE A 56 -5.89 3.37 -2.60
N VAL A 57 -6.52 3.28 -1.43
CA VAL A 57 -5.93 3.74 -0.17
C VAL A 57 -4.76 2.84 0.22
N PRO A 58 -3.58 3.41 0.56
CA PRO A 58 -2.43 2.62 0.93
C PRO A 58 -2.63 1.94 2.29
N ARG A 59 -1.99 0.78 2.45
CA ARG A 59 -2.02 -0.06 3.66
C ARG A 59 -1.82 0.69 4.98
N ARG A 60 -0.99 1.73 4.99
CA ARG A 60 -0.69 2.54 6.20
C ARG A 60 -1.93 3.26 6.77
N ILE A 61 -2.89 3.57 5.90
CA ILE A 61 -4.13 4.25 6.29
C ILE A 61 -5.21 3.19 6.61
N SER A 62 -5.41 2.23 5.70
CA SER A 62 -6.44 1.18 5.82
C SER A 62 -6.16 0.14 6.90
N GLY A 63 -4.91 -0.04 7.33
CA GLY A 63 -4.55 -0.95 8.43
C GLY A 63 -4.67 -2.44 8.11
N VAL A 64 -4.86 -2.82 6.84
CA VAL A 64 -5.03 -4.23 6.44
C VAL A 64 -3.70 -4.99 6.41
N CYS A 65 -3.73 -6.33 6.46
CA CYS A 65 -2.56 -7.19 6.27
C CYS A 65 -2.04 -7.15 4.82
N ALA A 66 -0.77 -7.51 4.61
CA ALA A 66 -0.17 -7.51 3.26
C ALA A 66 -0.86 -8.50 2.31
N SER A 67 -1.23 -9.68 2.81
CA SER A 67 -2.00 -10.70 2.08
C SER A 67 -3.37 -10.15 1.65
N HIS A 68 -4.10 -9.53 2.58
CA HIS A 68 -5.41 -8.95 2.32
C HIS A 68 -5.34 -7.74 1.39
N GLN A 69 -4.31 -6.89 1.50
CA GLN A 69 -4.13 -5.79 0.55
C GLN A 69 -3.98 -6.30 -0.89
N ARG A 70 -3.24 -7.40 -1.11
CA ARG A 70 -3.09 -8.00 -2.45
C ARG A 70 -4.44 -8.47 -3.00
N LYS A 71 -5.20 -9.23 -2.21
CA LYS A 71 -6.56 -9.68 -2.58
C LYS A 71 -7.47 -8.49 -2.88
N LEU A 72 -7.50 -7.51 -1.99
CA LEU A 72 -8.28 -6.28 -2.12
C LEU A 72 -7.94 -5.50 -3.39
N THR A 73 -6.65 -5.39 -3.75
CA THR A 73 -6.25 -4.71 -5.00
C THR A 73 -6.72 -5.46 -6.25
N VAL A 74 -6.76 -6.79 -6.23
CA VAL A 74 -7.27 -7.60 -7.35
C VAL A 74 -8.77 -7.37 -7.51
N GLU A 75 -9.52 -7.43 -6.42
CA GLU A 75 -10.98 -7.22 -6.44
C GLU A 75 -11.36 -5.79 -6.83
N ILE A 76 -10.62 -4.77 -6.37
CA ILE A 76 -10.81 -3.38 -6.83
C ILE A 76 -10.60 -3.27 -8.34
N LYS A 77 -9.54 -3.91 -8.87
CA LYS A 77 -9.28 -3.88 -10.32
C LYS A 77 -10.41 -4.54 -11.09
N LYS A 78 -10.93 -5.68 -10.62
CA LYS A 78 -12.11 -6.33 -11.22
C LYS A 78 -13.34 -5.41 -11.18
N ALA A 79 -13.63 -4.80 -10.03
CA ALA A 79 -14.77 -3.89 -9.88
C ALA A 79 -14.69 -2.68 -10.84
N ARG A 80 -13.47 -2.18 -11.11
CA ARG A 80 -13.26 -1.09 -12.08
C ARG A 80 -13.48 -1.54 -13.53
N ILE A 81 -13.10 -2.77 -13.89
CA ILE A 81 -13.35 -3.32 -15.24
C ILE A 81 -14.86 -3.44 -15.49
N VAL A 82 -15.62 -3.84 -14.46
CA VAL A 82 -17.10 -3.97 -14.53
C VAL A 82 -17.83 -2.63 -14.32
N ALA A 83 -17.09 -1.51 -14.30
CA ALA A 83 -17.62 -0.15 -14.12
C ALA A 83 -18.43 0.11 -12.83
N LEU A 84 -18.27 -0.73 -11.79
CA LEU A 84 -18.90 -0.48 -10.48
C LEU A 84 -18.23 0.68 -9.73
N ILE A 85 -16.99 1.01 -10.09
CA ILE A 85 -16.15 2.00 -9.42
C ILE A 85 -15.34 2.77 -10.47
N PRO A 86 -15.24 4.11 -10.38
CA PRO A 86 -14.45 4.90 -11.32
C PRO A 86 -12.94 4.69 -11.15
N PHE A 87 -12.20 4.75 -12.26
CA PHE A 87 -10.73 4.77 -12.25
C PHE A 87 -10.17 6.09 -11.74
N THR A 88 -10.83 7.20 -12.10
CA THR A 88 -10.48 8.56 -11.73
C THR A 88 -11.77 9.34 -11.48
N ALA A 89 -11.86 10.00 -10.33
CA ALA A 89 -12.90 11.01 -10.12
C ALA A 89 -12.25 12.39 -10.23
N THR A 90 -12.73 13.18 -11.18
CA THR A 90 -12.35 14.58 -11.34
C THR A 90 -12.89 15.34 -10.13
N GLN A 91 -12.01 15.72 -9.21
CA GLN A 91 -12.39 16.58 -8.11
C GLN A 91 -12.54 17.99 -8.68
N VAL A 92 -13.77 18.36 -9.04
CA VAL A 92 -14.14 19.72 -9.42
C VAL A 92 -14.23 20.50 -8.11
N ARG A 93 -13.32 21.44 -7.91
CA ARG A 93 -13.33 22.40 -6.80
C ARG A 93 -13.30 23.79 -7.40
#